data_AF-A0A7D7WIV1-F1
#
_entry.id   AF-A0A7D7WIV1-F1
#
_cell.length_a   1.000
_cell.length_b   1.000
_cell.length_c   1.000
_cell.angle_alpha   90.00
_cell.angle_beta   90.00
_cell.angle_gamma   90.00
#
_symmetry.space_group_name_H-M   'P 1'
#
loop_
_entity.id
_entity.type
_entity.pdbx_description
1 polymer ?
#
loop_
_entity_poly.entity_id
_entity_poly.type
_entity_poly.pdbx_seq_one_letter_code
_entity_poly.pdbx_strand_id
1 'polypeptide(L)'
;MTESEHGGDRNSVPARYTAAQRANEALQLRLMRVSYRDIAKRVGYANPGSAYRAVERALKALPKESAKALREQELEALDVAQRSIMRMVLTGHLGAIDRMLRLMDARARLAGLYAVPVDTGVDEFKAVLKAWASTLANDVDADEERLARTSGQITEERNNRD
;
A
#
# COMPACT_ATOMS: atom_id res chain seq x y z
N MET A 1 -4.54 70.05 -1.73
CA MET A 1 -3.47 69.25 -1.10
C MET A 1 -4.03 68.83 0.26
N THR A 2 -4.49 67.62 0.50
CA THR A 2 -3.84 66.34 0.23
C THR A 2 -4.87 65.21 0.15
N GLU A 3 -4.94 64.54 -0.99
CA GLU A 3 -5.36 63.13 -1.02
C GLU A 3 -4.24 62.32 -0.36
N SER A 4 -4.60 61.48 0.60
CA SER A 4 -3.74 60.37 1.03
C SER A 4 -4.58 59.10 1.03
N GLU A 5 -4.70 58.53 -0.16
CA GLU A 5 -5.01 57.11 -0.32
C GLU A 5 -3.95 56.31 0.41
N HIS A 6 -4.36 55.53 1.41
CA HIS A 6 -3.57 54.42 1.90
C HIS A 6 -4.41 53.14 1.80
N GLY A 7 -4.72 52.78 0.55
CA GLY A 7 -5.18 51.45 0.20
C GLY A 7 -4.04 50.45 0.40
N GLY A 8 -3.98 49.85 1.58
CA GLY A 8 -3.07 48.75 1.86
C GLY A 8 -3.34 47.59 0.91
N ASP A 9 -2.36 47.30 0.06
CA ASP A 9 -2.36 46.15 -0.84
C ASP A 9 -2.56 44.87 -0.02
N ARG A 10 -3.73 44.24 -0.20
CA ARG A 10 -4.10 42.98 0.46
C ARG A 10 -3.28 41.80 -0.07
N ASN A 11 -2.33 42.04 -0.97
CA ASN A 11 -1.61 41.01 -1.70
C ASN A 11 -0.12 40.87 -1.33
N SER A 12 0.39 41.54 -0.29
CA SER A 12 1.79 41.41 0.14
C SER A 12 2.05 40.30 1.18
N VAL A 13 1.21 39.28 1.27
CA VAL A 13 1.47 38.09 2.10
C VAL A 13 2.22 37.09 1.23
N PRO A 14 3.46 36.66 1.56
CA PRO A 14 4.14 35.63 0.79
C PRO A 14 3.21 34.43 0.70
N ALA A 15 2.90 34.00 -0.54
CA ALA A 15 1.91 32.97 -0.83
C ALA A 15 2.14 31.80 0.12
N ARG A 16 1.25 31.66 1.12
CA ARG A 16 1.35 30.58 2.10
C ARG A 16 1.24 29.29 1.31
N TYR A 17 2.30 28.51 1.26
CA TYR A 17 2.29 27.23 0.59
C TYR A 17 1.06 26.44 1.00
N THR A 18 0.30 25.97 0.01
CA THR A 18 -0.82 25.08 0.28
C THR A 18 -0.31 23.81 0.97
N ALA A 19 -1.19 23.10 1.67
CA ALA A 19 -0.81 21.84 2.30
C ALA A 19 -0.20 20.84 1.30
N ALA A 20 -0.68 20.85 0.05
CA ALA A 20 -0.15 20.03 -1.03
C ALA A 20 1.25 20.46 -1.48
N GLN A 21 1.49 21.76 -1.65
CA GLN A 21 2.81 22.27 -2.03
C GLN A 21 3.87 21.98 -0.96
N ARG A 22 3.52 22.16 0.32
CA ARG A 22 4.41 21.78 1.44
C ARG A 22 4.73 20.30 1.44
N ALA A 23 3.74 19.45 1.17
CA ALA A 23 3.96 18.00 1.13
C ALA A 23 4.88 17.60 -0.04
N ASN A 24 4.71 18.22 -1.22
CA ASN A 24 5.59 18.01 -2.36
C ASN A 24 7.02 18.48 -2.08
N GLU A 25 7.19 19.67 -1.49
CA GLU A 25 8.53 20.17 -1.13
C GLU A 25 9.20 19.29 -0.07
N ALA A 26 8.45 18.87 0.95
CA ALA A 26 8.94 17.95 1.96
C ALA A 26 9.38 16.61 1.38
N LEU A 27 8.62 16.10 0.40
CA LEU A 27 8.99 14.90 -0.34
C LEU A 27 10.30 15.13 -1.10
N GLN A 28 10.44 16.21 -1.88
CA GLN A 28 11.66 16.52 -2.63
C GLN A 28 12.88 16.63 -1.71
N LEU A 29 12.75 17.34 -0.59
CA LEU A 29 13.80 17.43 0.41
C LEU A 29 14.14 16.06 1.01
N ARG A 30 13.13 15.19 1.21
CA ARG A 30 13.39 13.83 1.68
C ARG A 30 14.13 12.99 0.64
N LEU A 31 13.82 13.14 -0.64
CA LEU A 31 14.56 12.49 -1.75
C LEU A 31 16.04 12.87 -1.74
N MET A 32 16.35 14.09 -1.32
CA MET A 32 17.72 14.59 -1.12
C MET A 32 18.35 14.19 0.23
N ARG A 33 17.74 13.23 0.95
CA ARG A 33 18.15 12.75 2.28
C ARG A 33 18.17 13.81 3.40
N VAL A 34 17.45 14.92 3.25
CA VAL A 34 17.31 15.91 4.33
C VAL A 34 16.58 15.27 5.52
N SER A 35 16.98 15.62 6.74
CA SER A 35 16.38 15.09 7.97
C SER A 35 14.95 15.63 8.17
N TYR A 36 14.06 14.84 8.77
CA TYR A 36 12.68 15.30 9.05
C TYR A 36 12.62 16.54 9.94
N ARG A 37 13.62 16.70 10.82
CA ARG A 37 13.75 17.90 11.66
C ARG A 37 14.03 19.14 10.83
N ASP A 38 14.94 19.05 9.87
CA ASP A 38 15.31 20.19 9.04
C ASP A 38 14.26 20.45 7.96
N ILE A 39 13.60 19.39 7.45
CA ILE A 39 12.39 19.51 6.61
C ILE A 39 11.30 20.28 7.36
N ALA A 40 11.02 19.93 8.62
CA ALA A 40 9.99 20.60 9.41
C ALA A 40 10.28 22.09 9.55
N LYS A 41 11.54 22.45 9.84
CA LYS A 41 11.98 23.85 9.92
C LYS A 41 11.86 24.58 8.58
N ARG A 42 12.26 23.94 7.48
CA ARG A 42 12.32 24.56 6.14
C ARG A 42 10.95 24.77 5.52
N VAL A 43 10.05 23.81 5.68
CA VAL A 43 8.71 23.80 5.07
C VAL A 43 7.64 24.39 6.01
N GLY A 44 7.96 24.58 7.29
CA GLY A 44 7.06 25.16 8.29
C GLY A 44 6.08 24.15 8.90
N TYR A 45 6.53 22.91 9.14
CA TYR A 45 5.78 21.96 9.97
C TYR A 45 6.06 22.19 11.45
N ALA A 46 5.04 21.98 12.30
CA ALA A 46 5.14 22.17 13.74
C ALA A 46 6.21 21.28 14.41
N ASN A 47 6.45 20.08 13.88
CA ASN A 47 7.41 19.13 14.43
C ASN A 47 7.89 18.11 13.38
N PRO A 48 8.98 17.35 13.66
CA PRO A 48 9.51 16.35 12.74
C PRO A 48 8.49 15.23 12.39
N GLY A 49 7.61 14.88 13.31
CA GLY A 49 6.57 13.86 13.09
C GLY A 49 5.51 14.31 12.07
N SER A 50 5.17 15.60 12.04
CA SER A 50 4.29 16.19 11.02
C SER A 50 4.94 16.17 9.64
N ALA A 51 6.25 16.45 9.55
CA ALA A 51 7.00 16.33 8.30
C ALA A 51 7.04 14.89 7.81
N TYR A 52 7.29 13.92 8.70
CA TYR A 52 7.24 12.49 8.38
C TYR A 52 5.90 12.09 7.76
N ARG A 53 4.79 12.41 8.43
CA ARG A 53 3.43 12.07 7.95
C ARG A 53 3.07 12.76 6.63
N ALA A 54 3.58 13.97 6.38
CA ALA A 54 3.36 14.66 5.12
C ALA A 54 4.09 13.96 3.97
N VAL A 55 5.35 13.60 4.19
CA VAL A 55 6.16 12.84 3.23
C VAL A 55 5.54 11.47 2.98
N GLU A 56 5.11 10.75 4.02
CA GLU A 56 4.48 9.44 3.87
C GLU A 56 3.20 9.50 3.01
N ARG A 57 2.35 10.51 3.22
CA ARG A 57 1.16 10.73 2.38
C ARG A 57 1.53 11.08 0.95
N ALA A 58 2.53 11.94 0.76
CA ALA A 58 3.01 12.30 -0.57
C ALA A 58 3.54 11.05 -1.30
N LEU A 59 4.31 10.20 -0.62
CA LEU A 59 4.80 8.91 -1.12
C LEU A 59 3.68 7.98 -1.58
N LYS A 60 2.60 7.86 -0.79
CA LYS A 60 1.42 7.04 -1.13
C LYS A 60 0.66 7.59 -2.34
N ALA A 61 0.74 8.89 -2.60
CA ALA A 61 0.08 9.55 -3.70
C ALA A 61 0.89 9.53 -5.01
N LEU A 62 2.15 9.07 -5.01
CA LEU A 62 2.92 9.00 -6.26
C LEU A 62 2.35 7.94 -7.21
N PRO A 63 2.42 8.21 -8.53
CA PRO A 63 2.26 7.17 -9.53
C PRO A 63 3.18 5.97 -9.25
N LYS A 64 2.69 4.75 -9.54
CA LYS A 64 3.40 3.50 -9.24
C LYS A 64 4.82 3.46 -9.82
N GLU A 65 5.03 4.04 -11.00
CA GLU A 65 6.33 4.11 -11.67
C GLU A 65 7.33 5.01 -10.93
N SER A 66 6.91 6.21 -10.54
CA SER A 66 7.76 7.13 -9.75
C SER A 66 8.09 6.53 -8.37
N ALA A 67 7.14 5.82 -7.76
CA ALA A 67 7.39 5.09 -6.52
C ALA A 67 8.38 3.92 -6.71
N LYS A 68 8.45 3.31 -7.90
CA LYS A 68 9.42 2.27 -8.24
C LYS A 68 10.84 2.84 -8.38
N ALA A 69 11.01 3.91 -9.17
CA ALA A 69 12.30 4.57 -9.34
C ALA A 69 12.88 5.04 -7.99
N LEU A 70 12.03 5.54 -7.09
CA LEU A 70 12.43 5.91 -5.74
C LEU A 70 12.90 4.70 -4.91
N ARG A 71 12.18 3.57 -4.97
CA ARG A 71 12.61 2.35 -4.27
C ARG A 71 13.98 1.88 -4.78
N GLU A 72 14.19 1.92 -6.10
CA GLU A 72 15.47 1.55 -6.72
C GLU A 72 16.62 2.45 -6.22
N GLN A 73 16.43 3.77 -6.20
CA GLN A 73 17.43 4.71 -5.70
C GLN A 73 17.76 4.47 -4.21
N GLU A 74 16.76 4.15 -3.38
CA GLU A 74 16.99 3.85 -1.97
C GLU A 74 17.73 2.52 -1.77
N LEU A 75 17.41 1.49 -2.58
CA LEU A 75 18.13 0.22 -2.58
C LEU A 75 19.61 0.42 -2.96
N GLU A 76 19.90 1.24 -3.97
CA GLU A 76 21.27 1.56 -4.37
C GLU A 76 22.05 2.26 -3.25
N ALA A 77 21.42 3.21 -2.55
CA ALA A 77 22.03 3.87 -1.41
C ALA A 77 22.27 2.93 -0.22
N LEU A 78 21.36 1.96 0.02
CA LEU A 78 21.59 0.90 0.98
C LEU A 78 22.77 0.02 0.58
N ASP A 79 22.96 -0.27 -0.71
CA ASP A 79 24.13 -1.01 -1.21
C ASP A 79 25.44 -0.24 -1.01
N VAL A 80 25.42 1.09 -1.14
CA VAL A 80 26.58 1.94 -0.80
C VAL A 80 26.87 1.89 0.70
N ALA A 81 25.84 2.04 1.56
CA ALA A 81 25.99 2.01 3.01
C ALA A 81 26.46 0.64 3.53
N GLN A 82 25.97 -0.44 2.93
CA GLN A 82 26.40 -1.80 3.24
C GLN A 82 27.88 -1.97 2.90
N ARG A 83 28.30 -1.62 1.68
CA ARG A 83 29.71 -1.70 1.25
C ARG A 83 30.65 -0.92 2.16
N SER A 84 30.24 0.26 2.67
CA SER A 84 31.09 1.09 3.52
C SER A 84 31.39 0.47 4.89
N ILE A 85 30.50 -0.38 5.42
CA ILE A 85 30.69 -1.05 6.72
C ILE A 85 31.24 -2.48 6.61
N MET A 86 31.25 -3.08 5.42
CA MET A 86 31.61 -4.50 5.22
C MET A 86 32.95 -4.88 5.84
N ARG A 87 33.98 -4.03 5.72
CA ARG A 87 35.29 -4.33 6.30
C ARG A 87 35.22 -4.53 7.82
N MET A 88 34.48 -3.68 8.53
CA MET A 88 34.31 -3.79 9.98
C MET A 88 33.50 -5.03 10.37
N VAL A 89 32.49 -5.37 9.57
CA VAL A 89 31.69 -6.59 9.75
C VAL A 89 32.57 -7.83 9.65
N LEU A 90 33.41 -7.92 8.60
CA LEU A 90 34.31 -9.06 8.38
C LEU A 90 35.36 -9.22 9.49
N THR A 91 35.75 -8.13 10.15
CA THR A 91 36.66 -8.16 11.31
C THR A 91 35.96 -8.48 12.63
N GLY A 92 34.65 -8.78 12.63
CA GLY A 92 33.91 -9.15 13.83
C GLY A 92 33.48 -7.97 14.71
N HIS A 93 33.48 -6.75 14.20
CA HIS A 93 33.05 -5.59 14.99
C HIS A 93 31.54 -5.63 15.23
N LEU A 94 31.12 -5.97 16.46
CA LEU A 94 29.72 -6.20 16.83
C LEU A 94 28.79 -5.03 16.45
N GLY A 95 29.21 -3.79 16.72
CA GLY A 95 28.40 -2.63 16.35
C GLY A 95 28.19 -2.48 14.83
N ALA A 96 29.11 -2.97 14.01
CA ALA A 96 28.99 -2.94 12.55
C ALA A 96 28.06 -4.07 12.08
N ILE A 97 28.12 -5.23 12.72
CA ILE A 97 27.19 -6.35 12.50
C ILE A 97 25.75 -5.92 12.82
N ASP A 98 25.52 -5.25 13.95
CA ASP A 98 24.18 -4.73 14.29
C ASP A 98 23.63 -3.76 13.23
N ARG A 99 24.50 -2.89 12.71
CA ARG A 99 24.16 -1.92 11.66
C ARG A 99 23.89 -2.62 10.33
N MET A 100 24.66 -3.66 10.00
CA MET A 100 24.46 -4.52 8.84
C MET A 100 23.09 -5.20 8.88
N LEU A 101 22.71 -5.79 10.01
CA LEU A 101 21.40 -6.43 10.19
C LEU A 101 20.26 -5.42 9.97
N ARG A 102 20.40 -4.19 10.47
CA ARG A 102 19.40 -3.12 10.23
C ARG A 102 19.31 -2.70 8.76
N LEU A 103 20.44 -2.63 8.05
CA LEU A 103 20.43 -2.35 6.60
C LEU A 103 19.77 -3.48 5.81
N MET A 104 20.03 -4.74 6.16
CA MET A 104 19.41 -5.91 5.54
C MET A 104 17.89 -5.93 5.77
N ASP A 105 17.42 -5.65 6.99
CA ASP A 105 15.99 -5.52 7.29
C ASP A 105 15.33 -4.41 6.45
N ALA A 106 15.96 -3.23 6.37
CA ALA A 106 15.46 -2.13 5.55
C ALA A 106 15.37 -2.50 4.06
N ARG A 107 16.39 -3.20 3.54
CA ARG A 107 16.41 -3.69 2.15
C ARG A 107 15.29 -4.69 1.89
N ALA A 108 15.09 -5.65 2.78
CA ALA A 108 14.03 -6.65 2.65
C ALA A 108 12.63 -6.02 2.68
N ARG A 109 12.43 -4.97 3.47
CA ARG A 109 11.17 -4.19 3.48
C ARG A 109 10.95 -3.46 2.15
N LEU A 110 11.95 -2.76 1.62
CA LEU A 110 11.84 -2.03 0.35
C LEU A 110 11.64 -2.97 -0.85
N ALA A 111 12.27 -4.15 -0.81
CA ALA A 111 12.11 -5.20 -1.81
C ALA A 111 10.79 -5.98 -1.68
N GLY A 112 10.01 -5.75 -0.61
CA GLY A 112 8.73 -6.43 -0.39
C GLY A 112 8.86 -7.87 0.10
N LEU A 113 10.04 -8.32 0.57
CA LEU A 113 10.28 -9.69 1.00
C LEU A 113 9.51 -10.09 2.28
N TYR A 114 9.06 -9.10 3.06
CA TYR A 114 8.19 -9.33 4.23
C TYR A 114 6.70 -9.28 3.91
N ALA A 115 6.31 -8.94 2.66
CA ALA A 115 4.91 -8.98 2.29
C ALA A 115 4.46 -10.43 2.20
N VAL A 116 3.42 -10.78 2.96
CA VAL A 116 2.73 -12.06 2.78
C VAL A 116 2.06 -12.03 1.40
N PRO A 117 2.23 -13.07 0.56
CA PRO A 117 1.53 -13.15 -0.72
C PRO A 117 0.02 -12.98 -0.49
N VAL A 118 -0.60 -12.09 -1.27
CA VAL A 118 -2.06 -11.86 -1.22
C VAL A 118 -2.83 -13.04 -1.84
N ASP A 119 -2.13 -13.93 -2.52
CA ASP A 119 -2.70 -15.18 -3.02
C ASP A 119 -2.79 -16.19 -1.88
N THR A 120 -3.75 -15.98 -1.00
CA THR A 120 -4.02 -16.84 0.16
C THR A 120 -4.82 -18.10 -0.22
N GLY A 121 -4.83 -18.50 -1.51
CA GLY A 121 -5.65 -19.61 -2.01
C GLY A 121 -7.16 -19.34 -1.90
N VAL A 122 -7.56 -18.10 -1.62
CA VAL A 122 -8.97 -17.73 -1.40
C VAL A 122 -9.76 -17.81 -2.69
N ASP A 123 -9.15 -17.52 -3.83
CA ASP A 123 -9.84 -17.63 -5.12
C ASP A 123 -9.94 -19.08 -5.60
N GLU A 124 -8.95 -19.92 -5.27
CA GLU A 124 -9.00 -21.37 -5.45
C GLU A 124 -10.09 -21.99 -4.56
N PHE A 125 -10.17 -21.58 -3.29
CA PHE A 125 -11.21 -22.02 -2.36
C PHE A 125 -12.62 -21.56 -2.78
N LYS A 126 -12.78 -20.32 -3.27
CA LYS A 126 -14.06 -19.84 -3.83
C LYS A 126 -14.47 -20.64 -5.06
N ALA A 127 -13.52 -21.01 -5.93
CA ALA A 127 -13.81 -21.83 -7.10
C ALA A 127 -14.32 -23.23 -6.70
N VAL A 128 -13.72 -23.85 -5.69
CA VAL A 128 -14.16 -25.13 -5.13
C VAL A 128 -15.56 -25.02 -4.51
N LEU A 129 -15.82 -23.98 -3.70
CA LEU A 129 -17.15 -23.75 -3.12
C LEU A 129 -18.23 -23.55 -4.18
N LYS A 130 -17.91 -22.79 -5.24
CA LYS A 130 -18.83 -22.55 -6.35
C LYS A 130 -19.14 -23.85 -7.11
N ALA A 131 -18.14 -24.70 -7.32
CA ALA A 131 -18.34 -26.01 -7.95
C ALA A 131 -19.28 -26.89 -7.12
N TRP A 132 -19.04 -27.01 -5.80
CA TRP A 132 -19.92 -27.79 -4.92
C TRP A 132 -21.35 -27.24 -4.82
N ALA A 133 -21.50 -25.92 -4.75
CA ALA A 133 -22.83 -25.28 -4.76
C ALA A 133 -23.60 -25.60 -6.05
N SER A 134 -22.92 -25.64 -7.20
CA SER A 134 -23.57 -26.02 -8.47
C SER A 134 -23.93 -27.50 -8.54
N THR A 135 -23.12 -28.39 -7.96
CA THR A 135 -23.42 -29.83 -7.89
C THR A 135 -24.64 -30.09 -7.03
N LEU A 136 -24.72 -29.48 -5.84
CA LEU A 136 -25.88 -29.61 -4.96
C LEU A 136 -27.17 -29.07 -5.59
N ALA A 137 -27.10 -27.96 -6.33
CA ALA A 137 -28.26 -27.43 -7.04
C ALA A 137 -28.78 -28.41 -8.09
N ASN A 138 -27.87 -29.01 -8.88
CA ASN A 138 -28.25 -30.00 -9.90
C ASN A 138 -28.83 -31.29 -9.31
N ASP A 139 -28.33 -31.72 -8.15
CA ASP A 139 -28.81 -32.94 -7.48
C ASP A 139 -30.23 -32.75 -6.91
N VAL A 140 -30.56 -31.56 -6.40
CA VAL A 140 -31.91 -31.22 -5.93
C VAL A 140 -32.91 -31.18 -7.09
N ASP A 141 -32.56 -30.54 -8.20
CA ASP A 141 -33.42 -30.49 -9.39
C ASP A 141 -33.68 -31.90 -9.96
N ALA A 142 -32.64 -32.75 -9.98
CA ALA A 142 -32.77 -34.13 -10.45
C ALA A 142 -33.66 -34.99 -9.56
N ASP A 143 -33.64 -34.78 -8.24
CA ASP A 143 -34.48 -35.49 -7.29
C ASP A 143 -35.94 -35.01 -7.32
N GLU A 144 -36.19 -33.71 -7.52
CA GLU A 144 -37.55 -33.18 -7.74
C GLU A 144 -38.18 -33.75 -9.01
N GLU A 145 -37.43 -33.85 -10.12
CA GLU A 145 -37.90 -34.48 -11.35
C GLU A 145 -38.17 -35.98 -11.19
N ARG A 146 -37.40 -36.69 -10.35
CA ARG A 146 -37.65 -38.11 -10.05
C ARG A 146 -38.93 -38.27 -9.25
N LEU A 147 -39.14 -37.46 -8.21
CA LEU A 147 -40.33 -37.49 -7.37
C LEU A 147 -41.59 -37.12 -8.15
N ALA A 148 -41.51 -36.16 -9.07
CA ALA A 148 -42.61 -35.80 -9.96
C ALA A 148 -42.99 -36.95 -10.90
N ARG A 149 -42.01 -37.65 -11.48
CA ARG A 149 -42.23 -38.82 -12.35
C ARG A 149 -42.85 -39.98 -11.59
N THR A 150 -42.35 -40.30 -10.40
CA THR A 150 -42.91 -41.38 -9.56
C THR A 150 -44.34 -41.06 -9.09
N SER A 151 -44.63 -39.80 -8.75
CA SER A 151 -45.99 -39.39 -8.34
C SER A 151 -47.00 -39.43 -9.50
N GLY A 152 -46.57 -39.10 -10.72
CA GLY A 152 -47.38 -39.22 -11.93
C GLY A 152 -47.75 -40.68 -12.24
N GLN A 153 -46.78 -41.59 -12.17
CA GLN A 153 -47.00 -43.03 -12.39
C GLN A 153 -47.96 -43.65 -11.36
N ILE A 154 -47.84 -43.25 -10.08
CA ILE A 154 -48.76 -43.71 -9.01
C ILE A 154 -50.19 -43.21 -9.25
N THR A 155 -50.35 -42.03 -9.84
CA THR A 155 -51.68 -41.44 -10.13
C THR A 155 -52.34 -42.11 -11.34
N GLU A 156 -51.57 -42.40 -12.39
CA GLU A 156 -52.05 -43.14 -13.58
C GLU A 156 -52.42 -44.60 -13.26
N GLU A 157 -51.61 -45.30 -12.46
CA GLU A 157 -51.92 -46.68 -12.05
C GLU A 157 -53.19 -46.79 -11.18
N ARG A 158 -53.54 -45.72 -10.47
CA ARG A 158 -54.73 -45.66 -9.62
C ARG A 158 -55.99 -45.38 -10.43
N ASN A 159 -55.92 -44.51 -11.45
CA ASN A 159 -57.04 -44.18 -12.33
C ASN A 159 -57.39 -45.29 -13.34
N ASN A 160 -56.49 -46.25 -13.57
CA ASN A 160 -56.72 -47.40 -14.47
C ASN A 160 -57.24 -48.66 -13.74
N ARG A 161 -57.55 -48.56 -12.43
CA ARG A 161 -58.09 -49.66 -11.60
C ARG A 161 -59.52 -49.44 -11.10
N ASP A 162 -60.12 -48.28 -11.41
CA ASP A 162 -61.54 -47.97 -11.19
C ASP A 162 -62.32 -48.10 -12.51
#